data_AF-F2E0J6-F1
#
_entry.id   AF-F2E0J6-F1
#
_cell.length_a   1.000
_cell.length_b   1.000
_cell.length_c   1.000
_cell.angle_alpha   90.00
_cell.angle_beta   90.00
_cell.angle_gamma   90.00
#
_symmetry.space_group_name_H-M   'P 1'
#
loop_
_entity.id
_entity.type
_entity.pdbx_description
1 polymer ?
#
loop_
_entity_poly.entity_id
_entity_poly.type
_entity_poly.pdbx_seq_one_letter_code
_entity_poly.pdbx_strand_id
1 'polypeptide(L)'
;PDHRAGHGPGGTMLLEDFGQRVDLTRRIREVLANYPEGTTALRELIQNADDAGASRVRLCLDLRAHGASSLLAPALAQWQGPALLAHNDAAFTDDDFASISRIGGSKKASQAWKTSRFGVGFNSVYHLTNLPSFVSGKYVVMFDPQGTYLPNVSAQILESA
;
A
#
# COMPACT_ATOMS: atom_id res chain seq x y z
N PRO A 1 10.40 -13.96 67.17
CA PRO A 1 10.53 -12.49 66.98
C PRO A 1 10.23 -12.14 65.53
N ASP A 2 9.00 -11.69 65.37
CA ASP A 2 8.39 -11.11 64.18
C ASP A 2 9.10 -9.79 63.81
N HIS A 3 9.40 -9.57 62.53
CA HIS A 3 9.38 -8.23 61.94
C HIS A 3 9.10 -8.29 60.44
N ARG A 4 7.98 -7.64 60.10
CA ARG A 4 7.29 -7.55 58.83
C ARG A 4 8.01 -6.72 57.76
N ALA A 5 7.73 -7.11 56.52
CA ALA A 5 7.34 -6.32 55.35
C ALA A 5 8.19 -5.12 54.88
N GLY A 6 8.63 -5.21 53.62
CA GLY A 6 8.97 -4.08 52.74
C GLY A 6 8.57 -4.41 51.31
N HIS A 7 7.56 -3.69 50.80
CA HIS A 7 6.90 -3.86 49.50
C HIS A 7 7.56 -2.93 48.45
N GLY A 8 7.85 -3.49 47.27
CA GLY A 8 7.78 -2.79 45.97
C GLY A 8 9.04 -2.08 45.43
N PRO A 9 9.04 -1.70 44.13
CA PRO A 9 8.02 -1.92 43.11
C PRO A 9 8.45 -2.97 42.07
N GLY A 10 7.46 -3.61 41.45
CA GLY A 10 7.66 -4.42 40.26
C GLY A 10 8.37 -3.60 39.20
N GLY A 11 9.51 -4.10 38.75
CA GLY A 11 10.14 -3.61 37.53
C GLY A 11 9.17 -3.90 36.39
N THR A 12 8.47 -2.87 35.95
CA THR A 12 7.82 -2.86 34.65
C THR A 12 8.91 -3.22 33.65
N MET A 13 8.90 -4.45 33.14
CA MET A 13 9.67 -4.77 31.94
C MET A 13 9.18 -3.81 30.88
N LEU A 14 9.96 -2.76 30.62
CA LEU A 14 9.91 -2.05 29.37
C LEU A 14 10.39 -3.04 28.32
N LEU A 15 9.48 -3.91 27.85
CA LEU A 15 9.59 -4.45 26.49
C LEU A 15 9.40 -3.25 25.57
N GLU A 16 10.45 -2.45 25.41
CA GLU A 16 10.58 -1.64 24.22
C GLU A 16 10.58 -2.61 23.04
N ASP A 17 9.68 -2.35 22.11
CA ASP A 17 9.47 -3.13 20.91
C ASP A 17 10.76 -3.18 20.08
N PHE A 18 11.62 -4.16 20.38
CA PHE A 18 12.91 -4.43 19.74
C PHE A 18 12.69 -5.11 18.38
N GLY A 19 11.87 -4.49 17.52
CA GLY A 19 11.59 -4.92 16.17
C GLY A 19 12.54 -4.29 15.15
N GLN A 20 13.10 -5.09 14.23
CA GLN A 20 13.77 -4.56 13.06
C GLN A 20 12.72 -3.88 12.15
N ARG A 21 12.90 -2.59 11.88
CA ARG A 21 12.04 -1.84 10.96
C ARG A 21 12.63 -1.88 9.55
N VAL A 22 11.81 -2.28 8.57
CA VAL A 22 12.15 -2.19 7.15
C VAL A 22 11.60 -0.87 6.61
N ASP A 23 12.47 -0.05 6.02
CA ASP A 23 12.05 1.15 5.31
C ASP A 23 11.22 0.76 4.07
N LEU A 24 9.96 1.18 4.05
CA LEU A 24 9.02 0.90 2.98
C LEU A 24 9.52 1.39 1.62
N THR A 25 10.12 2.58 1.59
CA THR A 25 10.67 3.18 0.37
C THR A 25 11.87 2.40 -0.13
N ARG A 26 12.71 1.88 0.78
CA ARG A 26 13.81 0.97 0.43
C ARG A 26 13.26 -0.32 -0.17
N ARG A 27 12.22 -0.91 0.43
CA ARG A 27 11.64 -2.14 -0.08
C ARG A 27 11.01 -1.97 -1.47
N ILE A 28 10.32 -0.85 -1.71
CA ILE A 28 9.80 -0.51 -3.04
C ILE A 28 10.96 -0.39 -4.04
N ARG A 29 12.04 0.34 -3.70
CA ARG A 29 13.22 0.46 -4.57
C ARG A 29 13.84 -0.89 -4.93
N GLU A 30 13.95 -1.81 -3.96
CA GLU A 30 14.43 -3.17 -4.21
C GLU A 30 13.51 -3.97 -5.15
N VAL A 31 12.20 -3.79 -5.05
CA VAL A 31 11.24 -4.40 -5.98
C VAL A 31 11.42 -3.82 -7.38
N LEU A 32 11.47 -2.50 -7.51
CA LEU A 32 11.63 -1.81 -8.80
C LEU A 32 12.96 -2.16 -9.49
N ALA A 33 14.04 -2.38 -8.74
CA ALA A 33 15.31 -2.82 -9.32
C ALA A 33 15.22 -4.19 -10.03
N ASN A 34 14.28 -5.05 -9.62
CA ASN A 34 14.04 -6.35 -10.24
C ASN A 34 12.93 -6.33 -11.32
N TYR A 35 12.29 -5.17 -11.53
CA TYR A 35 11.20 -4.97 -12.48
C TYR A 35 11.66 -3.90 -13.50
N PRO A 36 12.25 -4.30 -14.64
CA PRO A 36 12.75 -3.33 -15.61
C PRO A 36 11.64 -2.39 -16.09
N GLU A 37 12.01 -1.12 -16.26
CA GLU A 37 11.12 -0.04 -16.73
C GLU A 37 10.46 -0.41 -18.08
N GLY A 38 9.22 0.03 -18.28
CA GLY A 38 8.47 -0.19 -19.52
C GLY A 38 7.04 -0.67 -19.28
N THR A 39 6.61 -1.68 -20.03
CA THR A 39 5.20 -2.16 -20.01
C THR A 39 4.82 -2.99 -18.80
N THR A 40 5.76 -3.26 -17.89
CA THR A 40 5.55 -4.17 -16.76
C THR A 40 4.40 -3.73 -15.86
N ALA A 41 4.31 -2.43 -15.54
CA ALA A 41 3.19 -1.89 -14.76
C ALA A 41 1.83 -2.13 -15.43
N LEU A 42 1.75 -1.99 -16.75
CA LEU A 42 0.52 -2.24 -17.50
C LEU A 42 0.13 -3.73 -17.48
N ARG A 43 1.13 -4.62 -17.64
CA ARG A 43 0.90 -6.07 -17.59
C ARG A 43 0.40 -6.52 -16.22
N GLU A 44 1.00 -6.00 -15.15
CA GLU A 44 0.59 -6.31 -13.77
C GLU A 44 -0.82 -5.80 -13.46
N LEU A 45 -1.20 -4.61 -13.97
CA LEU A 45 -2.58 -4.11 -13.84
C LEU A 45 -3.60 -4.99 -14.58
N ILE A 46 -3.23 -5.52 -15.75
CA ILE A 46 -4.08 -6.46 -16.50
C ILE A 46 -4.18 -7.79 -15.75
N GLN A 47 -3.07 -8.33 -15.24
CA GLN A 47 -3.07 -9.57 -14.47
C GLN A 47 -3.91 -9.44 -13.18
N ASN A 48 -3.83 -8.31 -12.48
CA ASN A 48 -4.66 -8.04 -11.31
C ASN A 48 -6.16 -8.05 -11.65
N ALA A 49 -6.54 -7.57 -12.84
CA ALA A 49 -7.91 -7.62 -13.29
C ALA A 49 -8.36 -9.05 -13.63
N ASP A 50 -7.51 -9.83 -14.29
CA ASP A 50 -7.74 -11.25 -14.58
C ASP A 50 -7.89 -12.08 -13.30
N ASP A 51 -6.99 -11.90 -12.33
CA ASP A 51 -7.03 -12.57 -11.01
C ASP A 51 -8.29 -12.19 -10.19
N ALA A 52 -8.89 -11.03 -10.47
CA ALA A 52 -10.14 -10.56 -9.87
C ALA A 52 -11.39 -11.04 -10.64
N GLY A 53 -11.21 -11.72 -11.78
CA GLY A 53 -12.31 -12.19 -12.63
C GLY A 53 -12.98 -11.09 -13.46
N ALA A 54 -12.26 -9.99 -13.75
CA ALA A 54 -12.78 -8.93 -14.59
C ALA A 54 -13.00 -9.40 -16.03
N SER A 55 -14.07 -8.91 -16.67
CA SER A 55 -14.35 -9.17 -18.08
C SER A 55 -13.80 -8.09 -19.00
N ARG A 56 -13.51 -6.90 -18.45
CA ARG A 56 -13.03 -5.74 -19.21
C ARG A 56 -11.97 -4.98 -18.45
N VAL A 57 -10.93 -4.59 -19.18
CA VAL A 57 -9.89 -3.65 -18.71
C VAL A 57 -9.84 -2.46 -19.67
N ARG A 58 -9.72 -1.25 -19.11
CA ARG A 58 -9.53 -0.01 -19.86
C ARG A 58 -8.32 0.72 -19.31
N LEU A 59 -7.40 1.09 -20.20
CA LEU A 59 -6.28 1.96 -19.91
C LEU A 59 -6.52 3.28 -20.62
N CYS A 60 -6.39 4.39 -19.90
CA CYS A 60 -6.63 5.72 -20.43
C CYS A 60 -5.54 6.66 -19.93
N LEU A 61 -4.81 7.29 -20.85
CA LEU A 61 -3.98 8.43 -20.53
C LEU A 61 -4.87 9.67 -20.51
N ASP A 62 -5.23 10.10 -19.31
CA ASP A 62 -6.02 11.30 -19.09
C ASP A 62 -5.08 12.50 -18.96
N LEU A 63 -5.15 13.43 -19.90
CA LEU A 63 -4.29 14.61 -19.93
C LEU A 63 -4.93 15.86 -19.29
N ARG A 64 -6.09 15.71 -18.66
CA ARG A 64 -6.78 16.82 -17.98
C ARG A 64 -6.00 17.27 -16.75
N ALA A 65 -6.22 18.53 -16.38
CA ALA A 65 -5.80 19.10 -15.10
C ALA A 65 -7.04 19.53 -14.31
N HIS A 66 -7.00 19.30 -13.00
CA HIS A 66 -8.11 19.55 -12.08
C HIS A 66 -7.78 20.69 -11.10
N GLY A 67 -8.82 21.28 -10.53
CA GLY A 67 -8.66 22.32 -9.50
C GLY A 67 -8.07 21.76 -8.20
N ALA A 68 -7.46 22.65 -7.41
CA ALA A 68 -6.82 22.32 -6.13
C ALA A 68 -7.49 22.99 -4.90
N SER A 69 -8.74 23.45 -5.05
CA SER A 69 -9.43 24.24 -4.01
C SER A 69 -10.01 23.42 -2.86
N SER A 70 -10.24 22.11 -3.04
CA SER A 70 -10.89 21.23 -2.06
C SER A 70 -10.16 19.90 -1.94
N LEU A 71 -8.90 19.95 -1.52
CA LEU A 71 -8.05 18.76 -1.35
C LEU A 71 -7.96 18.35 0.12
N LEU A 72 -7.70 17.07 0.37
CA LEU A 72 -7.47 16.53 1.73
C LEU A 72 -6.25 17.17 2.42
N ALA A 73 -5.25 17.56 1.63
CA ALA A 73 -4.09 18.31 2.10
C ALA A 73 -3.54 19.20 0.97
N PRO A 74 -2.92 20.35 1.29
CA PRO A 74 -2.31 21.23 0.28
C PRO A 74 -1.25 20.54 -0.58
N ALA A 75 -0.51 19.60 0.00
CA ALA A 75 0.54 18.84 -0.71
C ALA A 75 0.00 17.98 -1.87
N LEU A 76 -1.31 17.71 -1.90
CA LEU A 76 -1.96 16.98 -3.01
C LEU A 76 -2.13 17.82 -4.28
N ALA A 77 -1.92 19.14 -4.23
CA ALA A 77 -2.14 20.01 -5.38
C ALA A 77 -1.31 19.61 -6.62
N GLN A 78 -0.11 19.05 -6.41
CA GLN A 78 0.75 18.56 -7.50
C GLN A 78 0.21 17.30 -8.20
N TRP A 79 -0.72 16.58 -7.57
CA TRP A 79 -1.30 15.34 -8.09
C TRP A 79 -2.62 15.56 -8.86
N GLN A 80 -2.98 16.82 -9.14
CA GLN A 80 -4.20 17.18 -9.88
C GLN A 80 -3.99 17.27 -11.40
N GLY A 81 -2.83 16.86 -11.92
CA GLY A 81 -2.48 16.90 -13.34
C GLY A 81 -2.82 15.62 -14.11
N PRO A 82 -2.22 15.43 -15.30
CA PRO A 82 -2.37 14.23 -16.11
C PRO A 82 -2.09 12.93 -15.35
N ALA A 83 -2.87 11.89 -15.65
CA ALA A 83 -2.77 10.59 -14.99
C ALA A 83 -3.00 9.43 -15.97
N LEU A 84 -2.32 8.31 -15.71
CA LEU A 84 -2.70 7.03 -16.30
C LEU A 84 -3.82 6.41 -15.44
N LEU A 85 -4.99 6.27 -16.02
CA LEU A 85 -6.14 5.60 -15.40
C LEU A 85 -6.21 4.15 -15.87
N ALA A 86 -6.35 3.22 -14.93
CA ALA A 86 -6.60 1.81 -15.18
C ALA A 86 -7.91 1.40 -14.50
N HIS A 87 -8.89 1.00 -15.29
CA HIS A 87 -10.21 0.57 -14.83
C HIS A 87 -10.45 -0.88 -15.23
N ASN A 88 -10.95 -1.69 -14.31
CA ASN A 88 -11.55 -2.99 -14.60
C ASN A 88 -12.93 -3.11 -13.95
N ASP A 89 -13.77 -4.02 -14.43
CA ASP A 89 -15.16 -4.19 -13.96
C ASP A 89 -15.31 -5.18 -12.79
N ALA A 90 -14.22 -5.62 -12.17
CA ALA A 90 -14.24 -6.33 -10.90
C ALA A 90 -14.06 -5.36 -9.72
N ALA A 91 -14.56 -5.76 -8.55
CA ALA A 91 -14.38 -5.04 -7.30
C ALA A 91 -13.44 -5.80 -6.36
N PHE A 92 -12.67 -5.07 -5.56
CA PHE A 92 -11.82 -5.67 -4.54
C PHE A 92 -12.69 -6.32 -3.45
N THR A 93 -12.27 -7.50 -3.02
CA THR A 93 -12.74 -8.13 -1.80
C THR A 93 -11.96 -7.59 -0.58
N ASP A 94 -12.47 -7.82 0.63
CA ASP A 94 -11.74 -7.48 1.87
C ASP A 94 -10.35 -8.13 1.91
N ASP A 95 -10.24 -9.33 1.34
CA ASP A 95 -9.01 -10.10 1.20
C ASP A 95 -8.00 -9.42 0.26
N ASP A 96 -8.48 -8.77 -0.81
CA ASP A 96 -7.64 -8.02 -1.75
C ASP A 96 -7.14 -6.73 -1.10
N PHE A 97 -7.98 -6.01 -0.35
CA PHE A 97 -7.58 -4.85 0.45
C PHE A 97 -6.51 -5.20 1.50
N ALA A 98 -6.69 -6.32 2.21
CA ALA A 98 -5.72 -6.81 3.18
C ALA A 98 -4.40 -7.27 2.53
N SER A 99 -4.44 -7.70 1.26
CA SER A 99 -3.25 -8.17 0.55
C SER A 99 -2.48 -7.03 -0.11
N ILE A 100 -3.16 -6.07 -0.74
CA ILE A 100 -2.51 -4.95 -1.45
C ILE A 100 -1.75 -4.02 -0.50
N SER A 101 -2.16 -3.94 0.77
CA SER A 101 -1.49 -3.13 1.79
C SER A 101 -0.17 -3.75 2.30
N ARG A 102 0.10 -5.03 2.01
CA ARG A 102 1.31 -5.72 2.49
C ARG A 102 2.41 -5.67 1.43
N ILE A 103 3.36 -4.77 1.59
CA ILE A 103 4.56 -4.73 0.74
C ILE A 103 5.50 -5.88 1.15
N GLY A 104 5.59 -6.91 0.31
CA GLY A 104 6.57 -8.01 0.45
C GLY A 104 6.21 -9.12 1.45
N GLY A 105 5.01 -9.08 2.05
CA GLY A 105 4.51 -10.12 2.97
C GLY A 105 3.63 -11.14 2.25
N SER A 106 4.22 -12.01 1.44
CA SER A 106 3.46 -13.12 0.83
C SER A 106 3.10 -14.17 1.90
N LYS A 107 1.93 -14.04 2.56
CA LYS A 107 1.37 -15.09 3.44
C LYS A 107 0.58 -16.17 2.70
N LYS A 108 0.40 -16.10 1.38
CA LYS A 108 -0.38 -17.10 0.63
C LYS A 108 0.53 -18.16 -0.01
N ALA A 109 1.00 -19.11 0.82
CA ALA A 109 1.46 -20.41 0.33
C ALA A 109 0.27 -21.33 -0.08
N SER A 110 -0.97 -20.95 0.28
CA SER A 110 -2.18 -21.79 0.09
C SER A 110 -3.01 -21.48 -1.16
N GLN A 111 -2.71 -20.43 -1.92
CA GLN A 111 -3.48 -20.00 -3.11
C GLN A 111 -2.58 -19.98 -4.34
N ALA A 112 -1.96 -21.13 -4.65
CA ALA A 112 -0.98 -21.30 -5.72
C ALA A 112 -1.51 -21.03 -7.15
N TRP A 113 -2.83 -20.81 -7.32
CA TRP A 113 -3.47 -20.55 -8.61
C TRP A 113 -3.60 -19.05 -8.94
N LYS A 114 -3.49 -18.15 -7.96
CA LYS A 114 -3.39 -16.72 -8.25
C LYS A 114 -1.93 -16.42 -8.57
N THR A 115 -1.64 -16.27 -9.86
CA THR A 115 -0.28 -16.13 -10.40
C THR A 115 0.42 -14.87 -9.89
N SER A 116 -0.34 -13.86 -9.42
CA SER A 116 0.21 -12.69 -8.76
C SER A 116 0.61 -12.99 -7.32
N ARG A 117 1.92 -12.84 -7.01
CA ARG A 117 2.36 -12.52 -5.65
C ARG A 117 1.76 -11.17 -5.28
N PHE A 118 0.53 -11.17 -4.79
CA PHE A 118 -0.19 -9.95 -4.39
C PHE A 118 0.72 -9.05 -3.56
N GLY A 119 0.87 -7.80 -4.02
CA GLY A 119 1.70 -6.78 -3.38
C GLY A 119 3.07 -6.55 -4.01
N VAL A 120 3.65 -7.49 -4.77
CA VAL A 120 4.92 -7.24 -5.49
C VAL A 120 4.64 -6.66 -6.88
N GLY A 121 3.74 -7.28 -7.63
CA GLY A 121 3.38 -6.85 -8.99
C GLY A 121 2.77 -5.46 -9.03
N PHE A 122 1.87 -5.14 -8.09
CA PHE A 122 1.29 -3.80 -7.97
C PHE A 122 2.36 -2.72 -7.73
N ASN A 123 3.46 -3.00 -7.01
CA ASN A 123 4.49 -1.99 -6.76
C ASN A 123 5.17 -1.48 -8.03
N SER A 124 5.07 -2.19 -9.16
CA SER A 124 5.56 -1.69 -10.45
C SER A 124 4.91 -0.36 -10.87
N VAL A 125 3.73 0.01 -10.35
CA VAL A 125 3.12 1.33 -10.59
C VAL A 125 3.97 2.49 -10.06
N TYR A 126 4.90 2.23 -9.14
CA TYR A 126 5.83 3.25 -8.64
C TYR A 126 6.89 3.68 -9.67
N HIS A 127 7.00 2.99 -10.82
CA HIS A 127 7.71 3.54 -11.99
C HIS A 127 6.98 4.71 -12.66
N LEU A 128 5.67 4.84 -12.42
CA LEU A 128 4.81 5.82 -13.10
C LEU A 128 4.39 6.97 -12.19
N THR A 129 4.27 6.73 -10.88
CA THR A 129 3.78 7.72 -9.91
C THR A 129 4.36 7.48 -8.52
N ASN A 130 4.51 8.53 -7.72
CA ASN A 130 4.86 8.41 -6.30
C ASN A 130 3.63 8.33 -5.39
N LEU A 131 2.43 8.52 -5.92
CA LEU A 131 1.17 8.46 -5.17
C LEU A 131 0.12 7.66 -5.95
N PRO A 132 0.29 6.33 -6.11
CA PRO A 132 -0.73 5.51 -6.72
C PRO A 132 -2.01 5.55 -5.87
N SER A 133 -3.14 5.68 -6.56
CA SER A 133 -4.46 5.75 -5.94
C SER A 133 -5.46 4.90 -6.69
N PHE A 134 -6.45 4.39 -5.97
CA PHE A 134 -7.52 3.60 -6.57
C PHE A 134 -8.83 3.76 -5.81
N VAL A 135 -9.92 3.45 -6.51
CA VAL A 135 -11.28 3.39 -5.97
C VAL A 135 -11.80 1.99 -6.21
N SER A 136 -12.33 1.35 -5.18
CA SER A 136 -13.03 0.07 -5.32
C SER A 136 -14.08 -0.09 -4.24
N GLY A 137 -15.30 -0.47 -4.66
CA GLY A 137 -16.46 -0.49 -3.77
C GLY A 137 -16.70 0.88 -3.12
N LYS A 138 -16.63 0.92 -1.77
CA LYS A 138 -16.82 2.13 -0.97
C LYS A 138 -15.53 2.84 -0.56
N TYR A 139 -14.37 2.34 -1.00
CA TYR A 139 -13.07 2.81 -0.53
C TYR A 139 -12.36 3.63 -1.61
N VAL A 140 -11.74 4.73 -1.16
CA VAL A 140 -10.72 5.48 -1.89
C VAL A 140 -9.41 5.28 -1.14
N VAL A 141 -8.39 4.80 -1.84
CA VAL A 141 -7.08 4.49 -1.24
C VAL A 141 -5.99 5.23 -2.00
N MET A 142 -5.05 5.80 -1.25
CA MET A 142 -3.88 6.48 -1.78
C MET A 142 -2.66 5.95 -1.01
N PHE A 143 -1.64 5.44 -1.71
CA PHE A 143 -0.42 4.97 -1.06
C PHE A 143 0.66 6.04 -1.15
N ASP A 144 0.99 6.62 0.00
CA ASP A 144 2.05 7.60 0.18
C ASP A 144 3.19 6.99 1.01
N PRO A 145 4.07 6.16 0.40
CA PRO A 145 5.12 5.46 1.15
C PRO A 145 6.16 6.40 1.76
N GLN A 146 6.22 7.66 1.33
CA GLN A 146 7.11 8.68 1.88
C GLN A 146 6.47 9.50 3.00
N GLY A 147 5.13 9.45 3.15
CA GLY A 147 4.39 10.27 4.10
C GLY A 147 4.47 11.77 3.83
N THR A 148 4.67 12.16 2.56
CA THR A 148 4.92 13.54 2.15
C THR A 148 3.64 14.31 1.80
N TYR A 149 2.61 13.60 1.33
CA TYR A 149 1.45 14.19 0.67
C TYR A 149 0.17 14.07 1.49
N LEU A 150 0.02 13.00 2.26
CA LEU A 150 -1.19 12.72 3.04
C LEU A 150 -1.00 13.05 4.52
N PRO A 151 -2.00 13.65 5.18
CA PRO A 151 -1.93 13.95 6.60
C PRO A 151 -2.04 12.66 7.41
N ASN A 152 -1.26 12.57 8.50
CA ASN A 152 -1.32 11.47 9.48
C ASN A 152 -1.03 10.07 8.90
N VAL A 153 -0.24 9.96 7.83
CA VAL A 153 0.31 8.66 7.41
C VAL A 153 1.47 8.31 8.33
N SER A 154 1.16 7.77 9.49
CA SER A 154 2.17 7.13 10.32
C SER A 154 2.63 5.87 9.60
N ALA A 155 3.92 5.76 9.27
CA ALA A 155 4.58 4.51 8.90
C ALA A 155 4.67 3.52 10.08
N GLN A 156 3.69 3.56 10.97
CA GLN A 156 3.46 2.59 12.03
C GLN A 156 2.25 1.79 11.56
N ILE A 157 2.50 0.51 11.30
CA ILE A 157 1.47 -0.51 11.24
C ILE A 157 0.67 -0.35 12.53
N LEU A 158 -0.52 0.26 12.45
CA LEU A 158 -1.47 0.27 13.54
C LEU A 158 -2.02 -1.16 13.65
N GLU A 159 -1.31 -2.00 14.38
CA GLU A 159 -1.94 -3.13 15.06
C GLU A 159 -2.79 -2.53 16.18
N SER A 160 -4.08 -2.35 15.89
CA SER A 160 -5.10 -2.21 16.93
C SER A 160 -5.56 -3.60 17.35
N ALA A 161 -5.05 -4.07 18.50
CA ALA A 161 -5.78 -4.87 19.49
C ALA A 161 -4.93 -4.98 20.77
#